data_AF-A0A1C7HSP9-F1
#
_entry.id   AF-A0A1C7HSP9-F1
#
_cell.length_a   1.000
_cell.length_b   1.000
_cell.length_c   1.000
_cell.angle_alpha   90.00
_cell.angle_beta   90.00
_cell.angle_gamma   90.00
#
_symmetry.space_group_name_H-M   'P 1'
#
loop_
_entity.id
_entity.type
_entity.pdbx_description
1 polymer ?
#
loop_
_entity_poly.entity_id
_entity_poly.type
_entity_poly.pdbx_seq_one_letter_code
_entity_poly.pdbx_strand_id
1 'polypeptide(L)' 'MNIIKLNRRIKGISVSDLAKELGMPLLLYIFHERRMDFTVEQYYLLCSLLGIEFDDAIF' A
#
# COMPACT_ATOMS: atom_id res chain seq x y z
N MET A 1 4.63 10.71 -7.09
CA MET A 1 3.31 10.05 -7.08
C MET A 1 3.56 8.58 -6.76
N ASN A 2 3.00 8.03 -5.68
CA ASN A 2 3.26 6.65 -5.22
C ASN A 2 2.39 5.65 -6.01
N ILE A 3 2.97 4.52 -6.45
CA ILE A 3 2.27 3.45 -7.20
C ILE A 3 1.11 2.85 -6.41
N ILE A 4 1.25 2.71 -5.10
CA ILE A 4 0.19 2.26 -4.18
C ILE A 4 -0.99 3.24 -4.24
N LYS A 5 -0.70 4.54 -4.09
CA LYS A 5 -1.71 5.60 -4.11
C LYS A 5 -2.42 5.70 -5.46
N LEU A 6 -1.69 5.52 -6.56
CA LEU A 6 -2.25 5.55 -7.91
C LEU A 6 -3.21 4.38 -8.13
N ASN A 7 -2.75 3.15 -7.87
CA ASN A 7 -3.55 1.94 -8.06
C ASN A 7 -4.78 1.92 -7.16
N ARG A 8 -4.63 2.34 -5.90
CA ARG A 8 -5.75 2.51 -4.98
C ARG A 8 -6.85 3.41 -5.54
N ARG A 9 -6.46 4.55 -6.14
CA ARG A 9 -7.42 5.48 -6.77
C ARG A 9 -8.11 4.88 -7.99
N ILE A 10 -7.36 4.18 -8.84
CA ILE A 10 -7.92 3.50 -10.03
C ILE A 10 -8.94 2.43 -9.60
N LYS A 11 -8.63 1.69 -8.54
CA LYS A 11 -9.50 0.61 -8.02
C LYS A 11 -10.62 1.11 -7.10
N GLY A 12 -10.68 2.41 -6.79
CA GLY A 12 -11.68 2.96 -5.87
C GLY A 12 -11.57 2.46 -4.43
N ILE A 13 -10.42 1.91 -4.03
CA ILE A 13 -10.20 1.38 -2.68
C ILE A 13 -9.95 2.55 -1.71
N SER A 14 -10.60 2.51 -0.54
CA SER A 14 -10.39 3.55 0.46
C SER A 14 -9.06 3.38 1.18
N VAL A 15 -8.53 4.48 1.71
CA VAL A 15 -7.32 4.45 2.55
C VAL A 15 -7.58 3.64 3.82
N SER A 16 -8.79 3.73 4.37
CA SER A 16 -9.22 2.97 5.56
C SER A 16 -9.23 1.47 5.33
N ASP A 17 -9.59 1.00 4.14
CA ASP A 17 -9.61 -0.43 3.84
C ASP A 17 -8.18 -0.99 3.88
N LEU A 18 -7.24 -0.34 3.20
CA LEU A 18 -5.83 -0.77 3.21
C LEU A 18 -5.20 -0.68 4.60
N ALA A 19 -5.51 0.38 5.36
CA ALA A 19 -5.03 0.51 6.74
C ALA A 19 -5.57 -0.63 7.63
N LYS A 20 -6.83 -1.02 7.45
CA LYS A 20 -7.46 -2.12 8.17
C LYS A 20 -6.82 -3.46 7.82
N GLU A 21 -6.58 -3.74 6.55
CA GLU A 21 -5.93 -4.98 6.09
C GLU A 21 -4.48 -5.08 6.59
N LEU A 22 -3.76 -3.96 6.70
CA LEU A 22 -2.44 -3.89 7.32
C LEU A 22 -2.45 -3.96 8.84
N GLY A 23 -3.63 -4.01 9.47
CA GLY A 23 -3.77 -3.97 10.94
C GLY A 23 -3.23 -2.68 11.55
N MET A 24 -3.20 -1.57 10.80
CA MET A 24 -2.54 -0.34 11.23
C MET A 24 -3.52 0.84 11.42
N PRO A 25 -3.19 1.80 12.29
CA PRO A 25 -3.96 3.03 12.41
C PRO A 25 -3.98 3.82 11.10
N LEU A 26 -5.15 4.37 10.72
CA LEU A 26 -5.33 5.13 9.48
C LEU A 26 -4.31 6.27 9.30
N LEU A 27 -4.03 7.03 10.37
CA LEU A 27 -3.07 8.12 10.31
C LEU A 27 -1.64 7.62 10.07
N LEU A 28 -1.30 6.47 10.64
CA LEU A 28 0.01 5.83 10.44
C LEU A 28 0.15 5.37 8.99
N TYR A 29 -0.90 4.76 8.42
CA TYR A 29 -0.92 4.41 7.00
C TYR A 29 -0.67 5.63 6.12
N ILE A 30 -1.38 6.74 6.36
CA ILE A 30 -1.24 7.97 5.55
C ILE A 30 0.17 8.54 5.67
N PHE A 31 0.76 8.48 6.86
CA PHE A 31 2.14 8.91 7.09
C PHE A 31 3.12 8.09 6.24
N HIS A 32 2.99 6.76 6.28
CA HIS A 32 3.84 5.87 5.48
C HIS A 32 3.60 6.00 3.96
N GLU A 33 2.35 6.13 3.52
CA GLU A 33 2.00 6.32 2.09
C GLU A 33 2.66 7.58 1.53
N ARG A 34 2.75 8.66 2.34
CA ARG A 34 3.38 9.94 1.96
C ARG A 34 4.91 9.87 1.93
N ARG A 35 5.52 9.12 2.85
CA ARG A 35 6.98 8.99 2.97
C ARG A 35 7.56 7.87 2.10
N MET A 36 6.70 6.95 1.63
CA MET A 36 7.08 5.77 0.86
C MET A 36 8.03 4.85 1.66
N ASP A 37 7.79 4.72 2.97
CA ASP A 37 8.65 4.00 3.91
C ASP A 37 7.93 2.78 4.56
N PHE A 38 7.11 2.08 3.77
CA PHE A 38 6.57 0.78 4.16
C PHE A 38 7.70 -0.27 4.23
N THR A 39 7.57 -1.25 5.13
CA THR A 39 8.45 -2.43 5.09
C THR A 39 8.20 -3.25 3.83
N VAL A 40 9.13 -4.15 3.49
CA VAL A 40 8.97 -5.06 2.36
C VAL A 40 7.71 -5.91 2.51
N GLU A 41 7.41 -6.43 3.71
CA GLU A 41 6.18 -7.23 3.91
C GLU A 41 4.91 -6.39 3.76
N GLN A 42 4.91 -5.16 4.29
CA GLN A 42 3.77 -4.25 4.15
C GLN A 42 3.53 -3.88 2.69
N TYR A 43 4.61 -3.61 1.95
CA TYR A 43 4.55 -3.30 0.53
C TYR A 43 4.06 -4.50 -0.29
N TYR A 44 4.54 -5.71 0.00
CA TYR A 44 4.07 -6.94 -0.63
C TYR A 44 2.57 -7.14 -0.42
N LEU A 45 2.09 -6.99 0.81
CA LEU A 45 0.67 -7.10 1.14
C LEU A 45 -0.15 -6.05 0.37
N LEU A 46 0.33 -4.82 0.30
CA LEU A 46 -0.33 -3.75 -0.45
C LEU A 46 -0.39 -4.04 -1.95
N CYS A 47 0.69 -4.57 -2.53
CA CYS A 47 0.69 -5.01 -3.93
C CYS A 47 -0.32 -6.13 -4.16
N SER A 48 -0.39 -7.12 -3.27
CA SER A 48 -1.37 -8.21 -3.33
C SER A 48 -2.82 -7.68 -3.30
N LEU A 49 -3.15 -6.82 -2.33
CA LEU A 49 -4.47 -6.19 -2.21
C LEU A 49 -4.82 -5.33 -3.43
N LEU A 50 -3.81 -4.67 -4.01
CA LEU A 50 -3.98 -3.83 -5.18
C LEU A 50 -3.82 -4.60 -6.50
N GLY A 51 -3.60 -5.92 -6.48
CA GLY A 51 -3.34 -6.74 -7.68
C GLY A 51 -2.23 -6.18 -8.56
N ILE A 52 -1.17 -5.67 -7.94
CA ILE A 52 0.05 -5.22 -8.60
C ILE A 52 1.01 -6.40 -8.63
N GLU A 53 1.53 -6.74 -9.81
CA GLU A 53 2.61 -7.73 -9.91
C GLU A 53 3.84 -7.20 -9.15
N PHE A 54 4.19 -7.90 -8.07
CA PHE A 54 5.39 -7.63 -7.32
C PHE A 54 6.49 -8.54 -7.86
N ASP A 55 7.44 -7.95 -8.58
CA ASP A 55 8.60 -8.68 -9.09
C ASP A 55 9.67 -8.72 -7.99
N ASP A 56 9.71 -9.84 -7.28
CA ASP A 56 10.64 -10.11 -6.18
C ASP A 56 12.12 -10.02 -6.63
N ALA A 57 12.41 -10.04 -7.94
CA ALA A 57 13.75 -10.03 -8.50
C ALA A 57 14.51 -8.68 -8.39
N ILE A 58 13.85 -7.62 -7.89
CA ILE A 58 14.39 -6.25 -7.86
C ILE A 58 14.91 -5.84 -6.47
N PHE A 59 14.67 -6.64 -5.42
CA PHE A 59 15.07 -6.33 -4.02
C PHE A 59 16.21 -7.18 -3.49
#